data_AF-A0A352BBJ6-F1
#
_entry.id   AF-A0A352BBJ6-F1
#
_cell.length_a   1.000
_cell.length_b   1.000
_cell.length_c   1.000
_cell.angle_alpha   90.00
_cell.angle_beta   90.00
_cell.angle_gamma   90.00
#
_symmetry.space_group_name_H-M   'P 1'
#
loop_
_entity.id
_entity.type
_entity.pdbx_description
1 polymer ?
#
loop_
_entity_poly.entity_id
_entity_poly.type
_entity_poly.pdbx_seq_one_letter_code
_entity_poly.pdbx_strand_id
1 'polypeptide(L)'
;PVLSFGNSTGDSSMANFTITDNPYRSLAFMLCCDDLERENGNESKAGKMFDLCKANGWQSISMKNDWKSIYGDGVEKTLGYKWTDLLGNWEEKFWDYDFEGRGKICIAKNGSVYSVHIERASSAASIEVYDMNATEASGGVLVYENGVHTIRTISDGNSKDEIKSTNGSGQFYLNSANEIMWDDRLDHAGDGLVFISVK
;
A
#
# COMPACT_ATOMS: atom_id res chain seq x y z
N PRO A 1 7.48 12.28 38.09
CA PRO A 1 7.98 13.04 36.91
C PRO A 1 7.01 14.19 36.65
N VAL A 2 7.43 15.27 36.00
CA VAL A 2 6.51 16.34 35.56
C VAL A 2 6.12 16.20 34.09
N LEU A 3 6.86 15.41 33.32
CA LEU A 3 6.56 15.09 31.93
C LEU A 3 6.72 13.59 31.69
N SER A 4 5.85 13.02 30.87
CA SER A 4 5.99 11.66 30.35
C SER A 4 5.68 11.63 28.87
N PHE A 5 6.37 10.74 28.16
CA PHE A 5 6.18 10.51 26.73
C PHE A 5 6.00 9.01 26.51
N GLY A 6 4.93 8.63 25.82
CA GLY A 6 4.63 7.25 25.45
C GLY A 6 4.18 7.14 24.00
N ASN A 7 4.04 5.92 23.49
CA ASN A 7 3.55 5.65 22.13
C ASN A 7 2.63 4.42 22.06
N SER A 8 2.37 3.78 23.21
CA SER A 8 1.59 2.56 23.29
C SER A 8 0.62 2.59 24.47
N THR A 9 -0.36 1.69 24.47
CA THR A 9 -1.28 1.54 25.61
C THR A 9 -0.57 1.08 26.88
N GLY A 10 0.62 0.45 26.78
CA GLY A 10 1.44 0.07 27.92
C GLY A 10 1.93 1.26 28.75
N ASP A 11 2.03 2.44 28.14
CA ASP A 11 2.50 3.66 28.79
C ASP A 11 1.39 4.40 29.57
N SER A 12 0.14 3.94 29.48
CA SER A 12 -1.03 4.60 30.10
C SER A 12 -0.87 4.77 31.61
N SER A 13 -0.30 3.77 32.29
CA SER A 13 -0.07 3.82 33.74
C SER A 13 0.96 4.89 34.10
N MET A 14 2.03 5.03 33.30
CA MET A 14 3.04 6.07 33.46
C MET A 14 2.47 7.47 33.18
N ALA A 15 1.66 7.61 32.12
CA ALA A 15 0.98 8.86 31.79
C ALA A 15 0.07 9.32 32.94
N ASN A 16 -0.79 8.43 33.43
CA ASN A 16 -1.69 8.71 34.55
C ASN A 16 -0.93 8.98 35.85
N PHE A 17 0.11 8.20 36.17
CA PHE A 17 0.95 8.47 37.32
C PHE A 17 1.61 9.86 37.27
N THR A 18 1.94 10.35 36.06
CA THR A 18 2.60 11.63 35.87
C THR A 18 1.66 12.81 36.11
N ILE A 19 0.39 12.71 35.71
CA ILE A 19 -0.54 13.86 35.73
C ILE A 19 -1.54 13.85 36.89
N THR A 20 -1.81 12.70 37.49
CA THR A 20 -2.77 12.58 38.60
C THR A 20 -2.14 13.02 39.91
N ASP A 21 -2.79 13.96 40.59
CA ASP A 21 -2.39 14.50 41.91
C ASP A 21 -0.93 14.98 41.99
N ASN A 22 -0.38 15.43 40.87
CA ASN A 22 0.96 15.97 40.84
C ASN A 22 0.97 17.36 41.50
N PRO A 23 1.80 17.61 42.53
CA PRO A 23 1.89 18.92 43.17
C PRO A 23 2.48 19.99 42.25
N TYR A 24 3.09 19.60 41.13
CA TYR A 24 3.65 20.48 40.12
C TYR A 24 2.82 20.45 38.83
N ARG A 25 2.98 21.48 38.00
CA ARG A 25 2.44 21.44 36.63
C ARG A 25 3.05 20.25 35.88
N SER A 26 2.19 19.37 35.39
CA SER A 26 2.59 18.15 34.71
C SER A 26 1.78 17.89 33.44
N LEU A 27 2.40 17.23 32.47
CA LEU A 27 1.76 16.80 31.22
C LEU A 27 2.21 15.39 30.85
N ALA A 28 1.32 14.65 30.21
CA ALA A 28 1.65 13.40 29.54
C ALA A 28 1.42 13.57 28.05
N PHE A 29 2.37 13.12 27.24
CA PHE A 29 2.32 13.15 25.80
C PHE A 29 2.29 11.74 25.24
N MET A 30 1.46 11.50 24.23
CA MET A 30 1.40 10.23 23.53
C MET A 30 1.59 10.45 22.04
N LEU A 31 2.55 9.73 21.47
CA LEU A 31 2.80 9.71 20.05
C LEU A 31 1.74 8.88 19.33
N CYS A 32 1.06 9.49 18.37
CA CYS A 32 0.13 8.85 17.45
C CYS A 32 0.86 8.54 16.15
N CYS A 33 1.13 7.26 15.89
CA CYS A 33 1.78 6.78 14.66
C CYS A 33 0.83 6.79 13.45
N ASP A 34 0.36 7.96 13.05
CA ASP A 34 -0.62 8.20 11.98
C ASP A 34 -0.01 8.51 10.61
N ASP A 35 1.31 8.42 10.48
CA ASP A 35 2.03 8.69 9.24
C ASP A 35 2.39 7.39 8.51
N LEU A 36 1.59 7.03 7.50
CA LEU A 36 1.79 5.82 6.69
C LEU A 36 2.75 6.04 5.53
N GLU A 37 3.08 7.28 5.19
CA GLU A 37 3.93 7.62 4.05
C GLU A 37 5.40 7.68 4.49
N ARG A 38 5.69 8.41 5.57
CA ARG A 38 7.06 8.66 6.05
C ARG A 38 7.50 7.67 7.12
N GLU A 39 6.58 6.89 7.71
CA GLU A 39 6.84 5.84 8.71
C GLU A 39 5.95 4.60 8.43
N ASN A 40 6.25 3.46 9.05
CA ASN A 40 5.36 2.31 9.22
C ASN A 40 4.17 2.57 10.17
N GLY A 41 3.46 3.69 9.97
CA GLY A 41 2.29 4.07 10.76
C GLY A 41 1.14 3.06 10.68
N ASN A 42 0.17 3.22 11.58
CA ASN A 42 -1.04 2.41 11.63
C ASN A 42 -2.23 3.27 12.06
N GLU A 43 -3.10 3.61 11.11
CA GLU A 43 -4.22 4.53 11.32
C GLU A 43 -5.19 4.05 12.41
N SER A 44 -5.49 2.75 12.46
CA SER A 44 -6.39 2.19 13.48
C SER A 44 -5.81 2.31 14.90
N LYS A 45 -4.51 2.02 15.07
CA LYS A 45 -3.83 2.17 16.37
C LYS A 45 -3.70 3.64 16.76
N ALA A 46 -3.38 4.52 15.81
CA ALA A 46 -3.29 5.95 16.05
C ALA A 46 -4.64 6.54 16.45
N GLY A 47 -5.74 6.17 15.78
CA GLY A 47 -7.10 6.56 16.14
C GLY A 47 -7.45 6.21 17.58
N LYS A 48 -7.17 4.96 17.99
CA LYS A 48 -7.35 4.53 19.40
C LYS A 48 -6.51 5.36 20.38
N MET A 49 -5.29 5.73 20.00
CA MET A 49 -4.43 6.57 20.86
C MET A 49 -4.99 7.98 21.00
N PHE A 50 -5.49 8.59 19.93
CA PHE A 50 -6.17 9.89 19.99
C PHE A 50 -7.36 9.87 20.94
N ASP A 51 -8.20 8.84 20.85
CA ASP A 51 -9.35 8.66 21.73
C ASP A 51 -8.93 8.53 23.20
N LEU A 52 -7.89 7.73 23.48
CA LEU A 52 -7.34 7.58 24.83
C LEU A 52 -6.76 8.91 25.37
N CYS A 53 -6.04 9.66 24.54
CA CYS A 53 -5.51 10.97 24.94
C CYS A 53 -6.63 11.91 25.35
N LYS A 54 -7.66 12.01 24.51
CA LYS A 54 -8.85 12.83 24.77
C LYS A 54 -9.57 12.40 26.05
N ALA A 55 -9.72 11.09 26.27
CA ALA A 55 -10.43 10.56 27.43
C ALA A 55 -9.68 10.76 28.75
N ASN A 56 -8.34 10.75 28.73
CA ASN A 56 -7.51 10.78 29.93
C ASN A 56 -6.78 12.12 30.14
N GLY A 57 -7.00 13.12 29.28
CA GLY A 57 -6.35 14.42 29.38
C GLY A 57 -4.85 14.39 29.03
N TRP A 58 -4.42 13.43 28.20
CA TRP A 58 -3.07 13.39 27.65
C TRP A 58 -2.99 14.22 26.37
N GLN A 59 -1.79 14.67 26.03
CA GLN A 59 -1.52 15.42 24.81
C GLN A 59 -1.10 14.48 23.69
N SER A 60 -1.94 14.37 22.66
CA SER A 60 -1.61 13.63 21.44
C SER A 60 -0.61 14.39 20.58
N ILE A 61 0.37 13.68 20.01
CA ILE A 61 1.31 14.20 19.02
C ILE A 61 1.11 13.41 17.73
N SER A 62 0.66 14.05 16.66
CA SER A 62 0.51 13.45 15.33
C SER A 62 1.86 13.42 14.61
N MET A 63 2.34 12.23 14.23
CA MET A 63 3.53 12.12 13.38
C MET A 63 3.30 12.77 12.02
N LYS A 64 2.10 12.63 11.47
CA LYS A 64 1.72 13.19 10.17
C LYS A 64 1.70 14.72 10.18
N ASN A 65 1.07 15.32 11.19
CA ASN A 65 0.76 16.76 11.17
C ASN A 65 1.72 17.61 12.00
N ASP A 66 2.28 17.09 13.09
CA ASP A 66 3.09 17.90 14.01
C ASP A 66 4.59 17.81 13.69
N TRP A 67 5.03 16.77 12.96
CA TRP A 67 6.44 16.57 12.65
C TRP A 67 6.79 17.04 11.25
N LYS A 68 7.78 17.94 11.20
CA LYS A 68 8.38 18.40 9.94
C LYS A 68 9.13 17.27 9.23
N SER A 69 9.80 16.41 9.98
CA SER A 69 10.56 15.25 9.49
C SER A 69 10.48 14.10 10.51
N ILE A 70 10.37 12.86 10.03
CA ILE A 70 10.36 11.66 10.89
C ILE A 70 11.79 11.18 11.19
N TYR A 71 12.62 11.10 10.15
CA TYR A 71 14.00 10.70 10.24
C TYR A 71 14.93 11.87 9.85
N GLY A 72 16.23 11.72 10.16
CA GLY A 72 17.24 12.69 9.76
C GLY A 72 17.48 12.71 8.25
N ASP A 73 18.24 13.71 7.78
CA ASP A 73 18.52 13.90 6.36
C ASP A 73 19.08 12.63 5.69
N GLY A 74 18.52 12.30 4.52
CA GLY A 74 18.93 11.12 3.74
C GLY A 74 18.39 9.78 4.25
N VAL A 75 17.52 9.77 5.26
CA VAL A 75 16.84 8.56 5.74
C VAL A 75 15.39 8.57 5.26
N GLU A 76 15.06 7.61 4.41
CA GLU A 76 13.70 7.42 3.88
C GLU A 76 13.13 6.07 4.33
N LYS A 77 11.81 6.01 4.50
CA LYS A 77 11.10 4.75 4.71
C LYS A 77 11.31 3.87 3.49
N THR A 78 12.04 2.77 3.67
CA THR A 78 12.11 1.70 2.68
C THR A 78 11.12 0.61 3.03
N LEU A 79 10.47 0.03 2.04
CA LEU A 79 9.49 -1.03 2.24
C LEU A 79 10.10 -2.34 2.78
N GLY A 80 11.44 -2.43 2.92
CA GLY A 80 12.14 -3.64 3.38
C GLY A 80 12.29 -4.73 2.31
N TYR A 81 11.76 -4.47 1.12
CA TYR A 81 11.82 -5.32 -0.07
C TYR A 81 11.91 -4.43 -1.32
N LYS A 82 12.51 -4.95 -2.40
CA LYS A 82 12.68 -4.26 -3.68
C LYS A 82 11.81 -4.92 -4.75
N TRP A 83 11.45 -4.17 -5.79
CA TRP A 83 10.77 -4.72 -6.97
C TRP A 83 11.52 -5.87 -7.64
N THR A 84 12.85 -5.89 -7.54
CA THR A 84 13.68 -7.02 -8.00
C THR A 84 13.43 -8.32 -7.23
N ASP A 85 12.94 -8.23 -6.00
CA ASP A 85 12.63 -9.40 -5.16
C ASP A 85 11.26 -10.00 -5.52
N LEU A 86 10.50 -9.31 -6.38
CA LEU A 86 9.10 -9.60 -6.71
C LEU A 86 8.91 -10.03 -8.17
N LEU A 87 10.00 -10.28 -8.90
CA LEU A 87 9.93 -10.78 -10.26
C LEU A 87 9.30 -12.17 -10.30
N GLY A 88 8.56 -12.46 -11.37
CA GLY A 88 7.85 -13.72 -11.56
C GLY A 88 6.34 -13.56 -11.51
N ASN A 89 5.66 -14.67 -11.20
CA ASN A 89 4.21 -14.79 -11.31
C ASN A 89 3.53 -14.62 -9.95
N TRP A 90 2.40 -13.92 -9.96
CA TRP A 90 1.53 -13.67 -8.82
C TRP A 90 0.08 -13.88 -9.24
N GLU A 91 -0.77 -14.21 -8.28
CA GLU A 91 -2.19 -14.48 -8.49
C GLU A 91 -3.03 -13.44 -7.77
N GLU A 92 -4.14 -13.01 -8.38
CA GLU A 92 -5.09 -12.10 -7.77
C GLU A 92 -5.61 -12.70 -6.45
N LYS A 93 -5.55 -11.90 -5.39
CA LYS A 93 -6.01 -12.26 -4.06
C LYS A 93 -7.53 -12.39 -4.10
N PHE A 94 -8.02 -13.59 -3.78
CA PHE A 94 -9.44 -13.87 -3.62
C PHE A 94 -9.98 -13.14 -2.38
N TRP A 95 -10.93 -12.23 -2.55
CA TRP A 95 -11.89 -11.90 -1.50
C TRP A 95 -13.18 -12.68 -1.77
N ASP A 96 -13.87 -13.02 -0.69
CA ASP A 96 -14.91 -14.04 -0.62
C ASP A 96 -16.22 -13.57 -1.29
N TYR A 97 -16.20 -13.29 -2.61
CA TYR A 97 -17.37 -13.03 -3.45
C TYR A 97 -17.12 -13.50 -4.90
N ASP A 98 -18.19 -14.03 -5.51
CA ASP A 98 -18.25 -14.98 -6.65
C ASP A 98 -17.55 -14.66 -7.98
N PHE A 99 -16.66 -13.66 -8.06
CA PHE A 99 -15.94 -13.33 -9.30
C PHE A 99 -14.45 -12.96 -9.14
N GLU A 100 -13.88 -13.11 -7.96
CA GLU A 100 -12.48 -12.77 -7.70
C GLU A 100 -11.56 -13.99 -7.84
N GLY A 101 -10.34 -13.78 -8.35
CA GLY A 101 -9.26 -14.78 -8.35
C GLY A 101 -9.08 -15.56 -9.66
N ARG A 102 -9.07 -14.84 -10.78
CA ARG A 102 -8.52 -15.37 -12.04
C ARG A 102 -7.49 -14.45 -12.68
N GLY A 103 -7.16 -13.35 -12.01
CA GLY A 103 -6.08 -12.47 -12.40
C GLY A 103 -4.72 -13.12 -12.17
N LYS A 104 -3.85 -13.06 -13.17
CA LYS A 104 -2.43 -13.37 -13.03
C LYS A 104 -1.65 -12.13 -13.41
N ILE A 105 -0.63 -11.81 -12.62
CA ILE A 105 0.35 -10.79 -12.98
C ILE A 105 1.73 -11.45 -13.08
N CYS A 106 2.45 -11.12 -14.14
CA CYS A 106 3.84 -11.48 -14.31
C CYS A 106 4.68 -10.22 -14.40
N ILE A 107 5.74 -10.14 -13.61
CA ILE A 107 6.66 -9.01 -13.58
C ILE A 107 8.06 -9.48 -13.98
N ALA A 108 8.60 -8.87 -15.02
CA ALA A 108 9.99 -9.06 -15.46
C ALA A 108 10.73 -7.72 -15.48
N LYS A 109 12.06 -7.76 -15.38
CA LYS A 109 12.90 -6.56 -15.42
C LYS A 109 13.89 -6.60 -16.56
N ASN A 110 14.00 -5.51 -17.31
CA ASN A 110 15.01 -5.28 -18.33
C ASN A 110 15.62 -3.88 -18.17
N GLY A 111 16.86 -3.81 -17.68
CA GLY A 111 17.50 -2.55 -17.33
C GLY A 111 16.72 -1.81 -16.24
N SER A 112 16.29 -0.58 -16.53
CA SER A 112 15.50 0.25 -15.62
C SER A 112 13.98 0.09 -15.79
N VAL A 113 13.53 -0.77 -16.71
CA VAL A 113 12.13 -0.97 -17.04
C VAL A 113 11.63 -2.30 -16.46
N TYR A 114 10.43 -2.28 -15.91
CA TYR A 114 9.69 -3.46 -15.48
C TYR A 114 8.58 -3.74 -16.49
N SER A 115 8.65 -4.87 -17.17
CA SER A 115 7.55 -5.34 -18.01
C SER A 115 6.54 -6.05 -17.12
N VAL A 116 5.31 -5.57 -17.13
CA VAL A 116 4.19 -6.09 -16.33
C VAL A 116 3.12 -6.59 -17.29
N HIS A 117 2.74 -7.85 -17.12
CA HIS A 117 1.71 -8.51 -17.91
C HIS A 117 0.61 -9.01 -16.99
N ILE A 118 -0.63 -8.60 -17.22
CA ILE A 118 -1.80 -9.02 -16.44
C ILE A 118 -2.79 -9.73 -17.35
N GLU A 119 -3.25 -10.91 -16.95
CA GLU A 119 -4.37 -11.60 -17.58
C GLU A 119 -5.51 -11.76 -16.57
N ARG A 120 -6.74 -11.40 -16.94
CA ARG A 120 -7.94 -11.61 -16.11
C ARG A 120 -9.04 -12.24 -16.94
N ALA A 121 -9.67 -13.29 -16.44
CA ALA A 121 -10.84 -13.87 -17.12
C ALA A 121 -12.03 -12.90 -17.01
N SER A 122 -12.54 -12.40 -18.15
CA SER A 122 -13.75 -11.58 -18.20
C SER A 122 -15.01 -12.40 -18.51
N SER A 123 -14.86 -13.57 -19.14
CA SER A 123 -15.92 -14.56 -19.29
C SER A 123 -15.35 -15.96 -19.52
N ALA A 124 -16.22 -16.97 -19.70
CA ALA A 124 -15.78 -18.32 -20.06
C ALA A 124 -15.02 -18.39 -21.41
N ALA A 125 -15.18 -17.39 -22.27
CA ALA A 125 -14.59 -17.35 -23.62
C ALA A 125 -13.74 -16.09 -23.86
N SER A 126 -13.44 -15.29 -22.83
CA SER A 126 -12.64 -14.07 -23.01
C SER A 126 -11.76 -13.75 -21.81
N ILE A 127 -10.59 -13.20 -22.10
CA ILE A 127 -9.56 -12.79 -21.16
C ILE A 127 -9.21 -11.34 -21.48
N GLU A 128 -9.16 -10.48 -20.46
CA GLU A 128 -8.57 -9.16 -20.54
C GLU A 128 -7.07 -9.27 -20.28
N VAL A 129 -6.30 -8.64 -21.16
CA VAL A 129 -4.84 -8.66 -21.14
C VAL A 129 -4.34 -7.22 -21.07
N TYR A 130 -3.49 -6.95 -20.09
CA TYR A 130 -2.87 -5.63 -19.90
C TYR A 130 -1.35 -5.79 -19.97
N ASP A 131 -0.73 -5.13 -20.95
CA ASP A 131 0.72 -5.11 -21.16
C ASP A 131 1.27 -3.70 -20.87
N MET A 132 2.21 -3.63 -19.94
CA MET A 132 2.73 -2.36 -19.40
C MET A 132 4.24 -2.39 -19.27
N ASN A 133 4.88 -1.27 -19.55
CA ASN A 133 6.28 -1.02 -19.22
C ASN A 133 6.32 0.05 -18.13
N ALA A 134 6.67 -0.36 -16.92
CA ALA A 134 6.68 0.49 -15.74
C ALA A 134 8.10 0.86 -15.30
N THR A 135 8.24 1.97 -14.59
CA THR A 135 9.51 2.45 -14.04
C THR A 135 9.35 2.84 -12.57
N GLU A 136 10.43 2.73 -11.79
CA GLU A 136 10.41 3.12 -10.37
C GLU A 136 10.26 4.63 -10.20
N ALA A 137 9.28 5.01 -9.38
CA ALA A 137 9.08 6.35 -8.87
C ALA A 137 9.48 6.42 -7.37
N SER A 138 9.38 7.61 -6.77
CA SER A 138 9.63 7.80 -5.33
C SER A 138 8.68 6.95 -4.47
N GLY A 139 9.12 6.55 -3.29
CA GLY A 139 8.27 5.83 -2.33
C GLY A 139 8.02 4.35 -2.65
N GLY A 140 8.79 3.75 -3.57
CA GLY A 140 8.68 2.32 -3.89
C GLY A 140 7.52 1.97 -4.82
N VAL A 141 7.05 2.92 -5.61
CA VAL A 141 5.95 2.77 -6.58
C VAL A 141 6.52 2.47 -7.97
N LEU A 142 5.87 1.60 -8.74
CA LEU A 142 6.09 1.54 -10.19
C LEU A 142 5.01 2.34 -10.89
N VAL A 143 5.38 3.17 -11.87
CA VAL A 143 4.44 3.92 -12.70
C VAL A 143 4.59 3.53 -14.16
N TYR A 144 3.48 3.42 -14.87
CA TYR A 144 3.46 3.15 -16.31
C TYR A 144 2.63 4.20 -17.05
N GLU A 145 3.00 4.41 -18.30
CA GLU A 145 2.31 5.23 -19.29
C GLU A 145 2.25 4.44 -20.59
N ASN A 146 1.21 4.64 -21.40
CA ASN A 146 0.97 3.92 -22.66
C ASN A 146 0.85 2.40 -22.50
N GLY A 147 0.22 1.95 -21.42
CA GLY A 147 -0.23 0.56 -21.26
C GLY A 147 -1.24 0.18 -22.34
N VAL A 148 -1.17 -1.08 -22.78
CA VAL A 148 -2.06 -1.63 -23.80
C VAL A 148 -3.06 -2.58 -23.15
N HIS A 149 -4.34 -2.28 -23.29
CA HIS A 149 -5.42 -3.17 -22.88
C HIS A 149 -5.97 -3.89 -24.14
N THR A 150 -5.94 -5.21 -24.11
CA THR A 150 -6.45 -6.11 -25.15
C THR A 150 -7.52 -7.04 -24.59
N ILE A 151 -8.63 -7.21 -25.30
CA ILE A 151 -9.56 -8.32 -25.04
C ILE A 151 -9.19 -9.47 -25.97
N ARG A 152 -8.82 -10.61 -25.39
CA ARG A 152 -8.58 -11.87 -26.08
C ARG A 152 -9.81 -12.75 -25.99
N THR A 153 -10.46 -13.02 -27.11
CA THR A 153 -11.57 -13.98 -27.21
C THR A 153 -11.07 -15.34 -27.67
N ILE A 154 -11.49 -16.40 -26.99
CA ILE A 154 -11.12 -17.78 -27.28
C ILE A 154 -12.34 -18.51 -27.85
N SER A 155 -12.21 -19.11 -29.04
CA SER A 155 -13.26 -19.90 -29.68
C SER A 155 -12.64 -21.02 -30.50
N ASP A 156 -13.12 -22.26 -30.29
CA ASP A 156 -12.73 -23.46 -31.04
C ASP A 156 -11.20 -23.64 -31.18
N GLY A 157 -10.47 -23.42 -30.08
CA GLY A 157 -9.01 -23.56 -30.04
C GLY A 157 -8.23 -22.41 -30.68
N ASN A 158 -8.90 -21.39 -31.20
CA ASN A 158 -8.29 -20.17 -31.72
C ASN A 158 -8.48 -19.00 -30.74
N SER A 159 -7.57 -18.03 -30.80
CA SER A 159 -7.68 -16.76 -30.09
C SER A 159 -7.73 -15.58 -31.07
N LYS A 160 -8.53 -14.57 -30.74
CA LYS A 160 -8.57 -13.28 -31.44
C LYS A 160 -8.39 -12.16 -30.43
N ASP A 161 -7.45 -11.26 -30.72
CA ASP A 161 -7.11 -10.13 -29.87
C ASP A 161 -7.72 -8.84 -30.44
N GLU A 162 -8.37 -8.05 -29.59
CA GLU A 162 -8.90 -6.73 -29.91
C GLU A 162 -8.32 -5.70 -28.93
N ILE A 163 -7.55 -4.74 -29.45
CA ILE A 163 -6.98 -3.64 -28.65
C ILE A 163 -8.09 -2.66 -28.27
N LYS A 164 -8.30 -2.46 -26.97
CA LYS A 164 -9.25 -1.48 -26.41
C LYS A 164 -8.61 -0.13 -26.16
N SER A 165 -7.37 -0.12 -25.68
CA SER A 165 -6.62 1.12 -25.44
C SER A 165 -5.12 0.89 -25.59
N THR A 166 -4.39 1.98 -25.84
CA THR A 166 -2.92 2.01 -25.96
C THR A 166 -2.28 3.13 -25.14
N ASN A 167 -3.12 3.87 -24.41
CA ASN A 167 -2.77 5.04 -23.62
C ASN A 167 -3.08 4.80 -22.13
N GLY A 168 -3.11 3.53 -21.69
CA GLY A 168 -3.30 3.18 -20.28
C GLY A 168 -2.21 3.82 -19.42
N SER A 169 -2.59 4.32 -18.25
CA SER A 169 -1.65 4.90 -17.30
C SER A 169 -2.05 4.45 -15.91
N GLY A 170 -1.09 4.32 -15.01
CA GLY A 170 -1.38 3.80 -13.69
C GLY A 170 -0.12 3.47 -12.93
N GLN A 171 -0.30 2.70 -11.88
CA GLN A 171 0.75 2.46 -10.91
C GLN A 171 0.57 1.14 -10.17
N PHE A 172 1.70 0.63 -9.68
CA PHE A 172 1.76 -0.52 -8.81
C PHE A 172 2.40 -0.12 -7.49
N TYR A 173 1.79 -0.59 -6.40
CA TYR A 173 2.28 -0.37 -5.05
C TYR A 173 2.53 -1.70 -4.37
N LEU A 174 3.41 -1.69 -3.39
CA LEU A 174 3.62 -2.84 -2.54
C LEU A 174 2.89 -2.64 -1.23
N ASN A 175 1.80 -3.37 -1.06
CA ASN A 175 1.00 -3.33 0.17
C ASN A 175 1.72 -4.07 1.31
N SER A 176 2.42 -5.16 0.99
CA SER A 176 3.29 -5.90 1.91
C SER A 176 4.36 -6.67 1.15
N ALA A 177 5.23 -7.40 1.86
CA ALA A 177 6.25 -8.26 1.23
C ALA A 177 5.68 -9.32 0.27
N ASN A 178 4.37 -9.62 0.39
CA ASN A 178 3.68 -10.63 -0.39
C ASN A 178 2.43 -10.09 -1.09
N GLU A 179 2.26 -8.76 -1.20
CA GLU A 179 1.09 -8.17 -1.85
C GLU A 179 1.47 -7.01 -2.76
N ILE A 180 1.10 -7.13 -4.03
CA ILE A 180 1.22 -6.10 -5.05
C ILE A 180 -0.18 -5.56 -5.34
N MET A 181 -0.38 -4.25 -5.22
CA MET A 181 -1.63 -3.61 -5.60
C MET A 181 -1.44 -2.92 -6.96
N TRP A 182 -2.42 -3.07 -7.84
CA TRP A 182 -2.52 -2.33 -9.09
C TRP A 182 -3.60 -1.24 -8.94
N ASP A 183 -3.40 -0.12 -9.63
CA ASP A 183 -4.31 1.02 -9.67
C ASP A 183 -4.22 1.59 -11.11
N ASP A 184 -5.33 1.50 -11.86
CA ASP A 184 -5.39 1.93 -13.26
C ASP A 184 -6.13 3.26 -13.35
N ARG A 185 -5.47 4.27 -13.91
CA ARG A 185 -6.00 5.64 -13.93
C ARG A 185 -6.82 5.96 -15.18
N LEU A 186 -6.90 5.05 -16.16
CA LEU A 186 -7.62 5.30 -17.42
C LEU A 186 -9.05 4.75 -17.36
N ASP A 187 -9.18 3.45 -17.14
CA ASP A 187 -10.48 2.75 -17.14
C ASP A 187 -10.84 2.18 -15.77
N HIS A 188 -9.97 2.38 -14.77
CA HIS A 188 -10.16 1.91 -13.39
C HIS A 188 -10.31 0.39 -13.29
N ALA A 189 -9.89 -0.36 -14.32
CA ALA A 189 -10.01 -1.82 -14.33
C ALA A 189 -9.12 -2.48 -13.28
N GLY A 190 -8.04 -1.79 -12.87
CA GLY A 190 -7.09 -2.24 -11.87
C GLY A 190 -7.40 -1.82 -10.44
N ASP A 191 -8.37 -0.92 -10.21
CA ASP A 191 -8.53 -0.25 -8.92
C ASP A 191 -8.86 -1.23 -7.79
N GLY A 192 -8.00 -1.25 -6.77
CA GLY A 192 -8.15 -2.11 -5.61
C GLY A 192 -7.80 -3.58 -5.85
N LEU A 193 -7.25 -3.94 -7.01
CA LEU A 193 -6.78 -5.29 -7.27
C LEU A 193 -5.47 -5.55 -6.55
N VAL A 194 -5.44 -6.62 -5.77
CA VAL A 194 -4.27 -7.08 -5.02
C VAL A 194 -3.85 -8.44 -5.56
N PHE A 195 -2.56 -8.62 -5.78
CA PHE A 195 -1.95 -9.88 -6.21
C PHE A 195 -1.02 -10.40 -5.12
N ILE A 196 -1.06 -11.71 -4.88
CA ILE A 196 -0.29 -12.44 -3.89
C ILE A 196 0.69 -13.42 -4.55
N SER A 197 1.81 -13.67 -3.88
CA SER A 197 2.88 -14.54 -4.41
C SER A 197 2.41 -15.99 -4.52
N VAL A 198 2.67 -16.65 -5.65
CA VAL A 198 2.37 -18.09 -5.86
C VAL A 198 3.48 -19.00 -5.29
N LYS A 199 4.06 -18.65 -4.13
CA LYS A 199 5.16 -19.43 -3.52
C LYS A 199 4.69 -20.76 -2.96
#